data_AF-A0A4Y2RA30-F1
#
_entry.id   AF-A0A4Y2RA30-F1
#
_cell.length_a   1.000
_cell.length_b   1.000
_cell.length_c   1.000
_cell.angle_alpha   90.00
_cell.angle_beta   90.00
_cell.angle_gamma   90.00
#
_symmetry.space_group_name_H-M   'P 1'
#
loop_
_entity.id
_entity.type
_entity.pdbx_description
1 polymer ?
#
loop_
_entity_poly.entity_id
_entity_poly.type
_entity_poly.pdbx_seq_one_letter_code
_entity_poly.pdbx_strand_id
1 'polypeptide(L)'
;MSIVHFDEFGQFQQDSATPHTSRVTTKWLQQHFSDFRHFHCPPKSPGMNIIEPIWVVLQCAVQKRSPPPGTLMDLRTALQDLWCEKPPGH
;
A
#
# COMPACT_ATOMS: atom_id res chain seq x y z
N MET A 1 -15.05 -18.86 14.09
CA MET A 1 -14.02 -18.83 13.04
C MET A 1 -14.67 -18.20 11.81
N SER A 2 -14.35 -16.95 11.48
CA SER A 2 -14.89 -16.32 10.26
C SER A 2 -13.92 -16.61 9.13
N ILE A 3 -14.32 -17.49 8.21
CA ILE A 3 -13.57 -17.70 6.97
C ILE A 3 -13.84 -16.47 6.11
N VAL A 4 -12.84 -15.61 5.99
CA VAL A 4 -12.87 -14.53 5.01
C VAL A 4 -12.71 -15.20 3.65
N HIS A 5 -13.81 -15.29 2.90
CA HIS A 5 -13.77 -15.65 1.49
C HIS A 5 -13.00 -14.54 0.76
N PHE A 6 -11.72 -14.78 0.47
CA PHE A 6 -11.09 -14.07 -0.64
C PHE A 6 -11.83 -14.56 -1.89
N ASP A 7 -12.49 -13.62 -2.57
CA ASP A 7 -12.78 -13.71 -3.99
C ASP A 7 -11.62 -14.42 -4.71
N GLU A 8 -11.90 -15.41 -5.57
CA GLU A 8 -10.88 -16.22 -6.28
C GLU A 8 -9.87 -15.36 -7.07
N PHE A 9 -10.15 -14.07 -7.20
CA PHE A 9 -9.36 -13.04 -7.83
C PHE A 9 -8.98 -11.96 -6.81
N GLY A 10 -7.70 -11.59 -6.76
CA GLY A 10 -7.26 -10.48 -5.91
C GLY A 10 -7.86 -9.14 -6.36
N GLN A 11 -8.06 -8.20 -5.43
CA GLN A 11 -8.47 -6.84 -5.77
C GLN A 11 -7.25 -5.92 -5.75
N PHE A 12 -7.05 -5.18 -6.85
CA PHE A 12 -5.99 -4.17 -6.93
C PHE A 12 -6.58 -2.78 -6.72
N GLN A 13 -6.09 -2.09 -5.69
CA GLN A 13 -6.52 -0.76 -5.31
C GLN A 13 -5.32 0.21 -5.38
N GLN A 14 -5.52 1.33 -6.08
CA GLN A 14 -4.58 2.46 -6.15
C GLN A 14 -5.38 3.77 -6.17
N ASP A 15 -4.72 4.90 -5.97
CA ASP A 15 -5.34 6.20 -6.13
C ASP A 15 -5.58 6.56 -7.62
N SER A 16 -6.25 7.69 -7.84
CA SER A 16 -6.60 8.18 -9.18
C SER A 16 -5.60 9.19 -9.75
N ALA A 17 -4.34 9.21 -9.29
CA ALA A 17 -3.36 10.15 -9.83
C ALA A 17 -3.08 9.86 -11.31
N THR A 18 -2.82 10.92 -12.08
CA THR A 18 -2.64 10.85 -13.54
C THR A 18 -1.65 9.76 -14.01
N PRO A 19 -0.51 9.51 -13.33
CA PRO A 19 0.38 8.40 -13.70
C PRO A 19 -0.28 7.01 -13.56
N HIS A 20 -1.12 6.81 -12.56
CA HIS A 20 -1.80 5.53 -12.26
C HIS A 20 -2.96 5.24 -13.21
N THR A 21 -3.61 6.28 -13.73
CA THR A 21 -4.72 6.18 -14.69
C THR A 21 -4.27 6.35 -16.15
N SER A 22 -2.96 6.49 -16.40
CA SER A 22 -2.44 6.68 -17.75
C SER A 22 -2.68 5.44 -18.61
N ARG A 23 -2.86 5.64 -19.92
CA ARG A 23 -3.07 4.54 -20.87
C ARG A 23 -1.95 3.49 -20.84
N VAL A 24 -0.71 3.92 -20.58
CA VAL A 24 0.45 3.03 -20.50
C VAL A 24 0.33 2.15 -19.27
N THR A 25 0.07 2.75 -18.11
CA THR A 25 -0.09 2.05 -16.83
C THR A 25 -1.27 1.09 -16.86
N THR A 26 -2.43 1.52 -17.35
CA THR A 26 -3.63 0.66 -17.43
C THR A 26 -3.42 -0.51 -18.39
N LYS A 27 -2.74 -0.32 -19.52
CA LYS A 27 -2.42 -1.43 -20.44
C LYS A 27 -1.45 -2.43 -19.83
N TRP A 28 -0.42 -1.93 -19.15
CA TRP A 28 0.54 -2.80 -18.46
C TRP A 28 -0.14 -3.62 -17.36
N LEU A 29 -1.00 -3.00 -16.55
CA LEU A 29 -1.78 -3.69 -15.53
C LEU A 29 -2.70 -4.77 -16.13
N GLN A 30 -3.39 -4.47 -17.23
CA GLN A 30 -4.24 -5.46 -17.93
C GLN A 30 -3.45 -6.65 -18.48
N GLN A 31 -2.22 -6.42 -18.96
CA GLN A 31 -1.37 -7.47 -19.53
C GLN A 31 -0.76 -8.40 -18.47
N HIS A 32 -0.44 -7.87 -17.29
CA HIS A 32 0.31 -8.60 -16.27
C HIS A 32 -0.53 -9.02 -15.05
N PHE A 33 -1.66 -8.35 -14.82
CA PHE A 33 -2.55 -8.56 -13.68
C PHE A 33 -4.01 -8.65 -14.15
N SER A 34 -4.24 -9.36 -15.26
CA SER A 34 -5.58 -9.61 -15.83
C SER A 34 -6.55 -10.25 -14.82
N ASP A 35 -6.00 -11.05 -13.92
CA ASP A 35 -6.76 -11.81 -12.93
C ASP A 35 -7.17 -10.92 -11.74
N PHE A 36 -6.64 -9.69 -11.62
CA PHE A 36 -7.02 -8.79 -10.55
C PHE A 36 -8.18 -7.89 -10.97
N ARG A 37 -9.19 -7.79 -10.12
CA ARG A 37 -10.24 -6.77 -10.32
C ARG A 37 -9.72 -5.41 -9.88
N HIS A 38 -9.84 -4.42 -10.76
CA HIS A 38 -9.47 -3.05 -10.43
C HIS A 38 -10.56 -2.40 -9.57
N PHE A 39 -10.22 -2.00 -8.35
CA PHE A 39 -11.13 -1.26 -7.49
C PHE A 39 -11.08 0.23 -7.83
N HIS A 40 -12.16 0.74 -8.43
CA HIS A 40 -12.25 2.14 -8.82
C HIS A 40 -12.45 3.03 -7.58
N CYS A 41 -11.41 3.71 -7.13
CA CYS A 41 -11.53 4.74 -6.10
C CYS A 41 -12.26 5.97 -6.68
N PRO A 42 -13.31 6.51 -6.03
CA PRO A 42 -13.95 7.73 -6.48
C PRO A 42 -12.95 8.91 -6.47
N PRO A 43 -13.00 9.82 -7.46
CA PRO A 43 -12.13 10.99 -7.49
C PRO A 43 -12.23 11.78 -6.19
N LYS A 44 -11.09 12.25 -5.67
CA LYS A 44 -10.98 13.03 -4.41
C LYS A 44 -11.33 12.27 -3.12
N SER A 45 -11.12 10.95 -3.10
CA SER A 45 -11.27 10.11 -1.91
C SER A 45 -9.93 9.62 -1.36
N PRO A 46 -9.04 10.51 -0.83
CA PRO A 46 -7.74 10.08 -0.29
C PRO A 46 -7.89 9.10 0.87
N GLY A 47 -9.02 9.15 1.61
CA GLY A 47 -9.33 8.19 2.69
C GLY A 47 -9.69 6.77 2.23
N MET A 48 -9.80 6.52 0.93
CA MET A 48 -10.06 5.19 0.39
C MET A 48 -8.79 4.48 -0.06
N ASN A 49 -7.61 5.09 -0.03
CA ASN A 49 -6.36 4.37 -0.31
C ASN A 49 -5.94 3.58 0.93
N ILE A 50 -5.98 2.24 0.86
CA ILE A 50 -5.58 1.33 1.95
C ILE A 50 -4.14 1.56 2.44
N ILE A 51 -3.31 2.21 1.61
CA ILE A 51 -1.91 2.51 1.91
C ILE A 51 -1.76 3.72 2.86
N GLU A 52 -2.70 4.67 2.87
CA GLU A 52 -2.57 5.91 3.67
C GLU A 52 -2.52 5.64 5.19
N PRO A 53 -3.43 4.85 5.78
CA PRO A 53 -3.33 4.51 7.21
C PRO A 53 -2.04 3.79 7.57
N ILE A 54 -1.54 2.94 6.66
CA ILE A 54 -0.27 2.22 6.83
C ILE A 54 0.90 3.21 6.88
N TRP A 55 0.93 4.20 5.97
CA TRP A 55 1.95 5.25 5.99
C TRP A 55 1.96 6.04 7.28
N VAL A 56 0.79 6.42 7.80
CA VAL A 56 0.68 7.14 9.07
C VAL A 56 1.29 6.32 10.21
N VAL A 57 0.97 5.03 10.30
CA VAL A 57 1.50 4.14 11.35
C VAL A 57 3.02 4.00 11.24
N LEU A 58 3.54 3.77 10.03
CA LEU A 58 4.98 3.65 9.80
C LEU A 58 5.71 4.96 10.13
N GLN A 59 5.17 6.10 9.69
CA GLN A 59 5.74 7.41 9.96
C GLN A 59 5.79 7.70 11.47
N CYS A 60 4.70 7.46 12.19
CA CYS A 60 4.67 7.62 13.64
C CYS A 60 5.68 6.70 14.35
N ALA A 61 5.85 5.47 13.87
CA ALA A 61 6.81 4.53 14.46
C ALA A 61 8.27 4.94 14.18
N VAL A 62 8.57 5.41 12.97
CA VAL A 62 9.89 5.95 12.63
C VAL A 62 10.24 7.18 13.48
N GLN A 63 9.29 8.11 13.66
CA GLN A 63 9.50 9.32 14.46
C GLN A 63 9.77 9.03 15.95
N LYS A 64 9.30 7.88 16.45
CA LYS A 64 9.52 7.45 17.84
C LYS A 64 10.84 6.71 18.05
N ARG A 65 11.59 6.37 16.99
CA ARG A 65 12.88 5.68 17.12
C ARG A 65 13.92 6.61 17.75
N SER A 66 14.78 6.02 18.58
CA SER A 66 15.92 6.70 19.19
C SER A 66 17.19 5.86 18.99
N PRO A 67 18.23 6.38 18.32
CA PRO A 67 18.27 7.69 17.67
C PRO A 67 17.31 7.76 16.45
N PRO A 68 16.85 8.96 16.05
CA PRO A 68 16.10 9.10 14.81
C PRO A 68 17.00 8.75 13.60
N PRO A 69 16.44 8.25 12.49
CA PRO A 69 17.23 7.96 11.30
C PRO A 69 17.91 9.24 10.77
N GLY A 70 19.24 9.22 10.74
CA GLY A 70 20.05 10.38 10.31
C GLY A 70 20.36 10.37 8.81
N THR A 71 20.28 9.21 8.17
CA THR A 71 20.55 9.04 6.73
C THR A 71 19.39 8.34 6.01
N LEU A 72 19.39 8.42 4.67
CA LEU A 72 18.43 7.68 3.84
C LEU A 72 18.53 6.16 4.04
N MET A 73 19.75 5.65 4.29
CA MET A 73 19.96 4.22 4.57
C MET A 73 19.34 3.83 5.91
N ASP A 74 19.53 4.65 6.94
CA ASP A 74 18.93 4.39 8.26
C ASP A 74 17.40 4.42 8.19
N LEU A 75 16.83 5.35 7.41
CA LEU A 75 15.39 5.44 7.21
C LEU A 75 14.85 4.19 6.50
N ARG A 76 15.55 3.72 5.45
CA ARG A 76 15.19 2.49 4.73
C ARG A 76 15.20 1.29 5.67
N THR A 77 16.29 1.09 6.43
CA THR A 77 16.39 0.00 7.40
C THR A 77 15.28 0.09 8.43
N ALA A 78 15.02 1.29 8.96
CA ALA A 78 13.96 1.48 9.94
C ALA A 78 12.56 1.15 9.42
N LEU A 79 12.25 1.53 8.19
CA LEU A 79 10.97 1.18 7.55
C LEU A 79 10.86 -0.33 7.30
N GLN A 80 11.95 -0.99 6.89
CA GLN A 80 11.98 -2.44 6.67
C GLN A 80 11.76 -3.22 7.96
N ASP A 81 12.46 -2.85 9.04
CA ASP A 81 12.29 -3.47 10.36
C ASP A 81 10.85 -3.33 10.84
N LEU A 82 10.29 -2.10 10.80
CA LEU A 82 8.93 -1.82 11.24
C LEU A 82 7.88 -2.55 10.41
N TRP A 83 8.15 -2.78 9.13
CA TRP A 83 7.29 -3.58 8.27
C TRP A 83 7.33 -5.07 8.64
N CYS A 84 8.52 -5.62 8.86
CA CYS A 84 8.71 -7.02 9.24
C CYS A 84 8.18 -7.36 10.64
N GLU A 85 8.19 -6.39 11.56
CA GLU A 85 7.64 -6.56 12.92
C GLU A 85 6.11 -6.64 12.95
N LYS A 86 5.40 -6.25 11.87
CA LYS A 86 3.95 -6.33 11.82
C LYS A 86 3.52 -7.80 11.68
N PRO A 87 2.70 -8.33 12.61
CA PRO A 87 2.21 -9.70 12.49
C PRO A 87 1.32 -9.83 11.24
N PRO A 88 1.33 -10.98 10.55
CA PRO A 88 0.43 -11.23 9.44
C PRO A 88 -1.01 -11.36 9.94
N GLY A 89 -1.72 -10.23 9.99
CA GLY A 89 -3.19 -10.13 10.16
C GLY A 89 -3.73 -10.40 11.58
N HIS A 90 -4.73 -9.61 11.97
CA HIS A 90 -5.83 -10.01 12.86
C HIS A 90 -7.09 -10.15 11.99
#